data_AF-A0A822GS25-F1
#
_entry.id   AF-A0A822GS25-F1
#
_cell.length_a   1.000
_cell.length_b   1.000
_cell.length_c   1.000
_cell.angle_alpha   90.00
_cell.angle_beta   90.00
_cell.angle_gamma   90.00
#
_symmetry.space_group_name_H-M   'P 1'
#
loop_
_entity.id
_entity.type
_entity.pdbx_description
1 polymer ?
#
loop_
_entity_poly.entity_id
_entity_poly.type
_entity_poly.pdbx_seq_one_letter_code
_entity_poly.pdbx_strand_id
1 'polypeptide(L)' 'MLHHLFFFLLVPCTVTFTGPTNYPTGVGSIPTSVTLADVDGDGDLDAIVSNKGTNDVGVLLGNGDGTFAAQKTYGLLA' A
#
# COMPACT_ATOMS: atom_id res chain seq x y z
N MET A 1 -9.24 -20.58 -48.88
CA MET A 1 -7.99 -19.93 -48.47
C MET A 1 -8.30 -18.48 -48.11
N LEU A 2 -8.88 -18.25 -46.93
CA LEU A 2 -9.23 -16.93 -46.41
C LEU A 2 -8.20 -16.63 -45.30
N HIS A 3 -7.17 -15.85 -45.63
CA HIS A 3 -6.13 -15.51 -44.66
C HIS A 3 -6.66 -14.47 -43.68
N HIS A 4 -6.84 -14.90 -42.43
CA HIS A 4 -6.57 -14.14 -41.20
C HIS A 4 -6.80 -12.62 -41.30
N LEU A 5 -8.07 -12.20 -41.40
CA LEU A 5 -8.43 -10.85 -40.98
C LEU A 5 -8.92 -10.93 -39.52
N PHE A 6 -7.97 -11.19 -38.62
CA PHE A 6 -8.18 -10.92 -37.20
C PHE A 6 -8.27 -9.41 -37.05
N PHE A 7 -9.49 -8.93 -36.86
CA PHE A 7 -9.77 -7.54 -36.50
C PHE A 7 -9.18 -7.30 -35.10
N PHE A 8 -7.95 -6.81 -35.05
CA PHE A 8 -7.32 -6.29 -33.83
C PHE A 8 -8.04 -4.98 -33.50
N LEU A 9 -9.24 -5.09 -32.92
CA LEU A 9 -9.93 -3.96 -32.32
C LEU A 9 -9.04 -3.53 -31.16
N LEU A 10 -8.23 -2.50 -31.39
CA LEU A 10 -7.52 -1.75 -30.36
C LEU A 10 -8.59 -1.22 -29.40
N VAL A 11 -8.99 -2.04 -28.43
CA VAL A 11 -9.60 -1.53 -27.20
C VAL A 11 -8.43 -0.88 -26.47
N PRO A 12 -8.33 0.45 -26.41
CA PRO A 12 -7.33 1.05 -25.54
C PRO A 12 -7.70 0.61 -24.12
N CYS A 13 -6.94 -0.34 -23.57
CA CYS A 13 -6.96 -0.62 -22.15
C CYS A 13 -6.22 0.55 -21.50
N THR A 14 -6.90 1.68 -21.40
CA THR A 14 -6.39 2.84 -20.70
C THR A 14 -6.42 2.48 -19.23
N VAL A 15 -5.29 2.00 -18.70
CA VAL A 15 -5.12 1.85 -17.26
C VAL A 15 -5.01 3.25 -16.68
N THR A 16 -6.05 3.70 -15.99
CA THR A 16 -6.04 4.98 -15.27
C THR A 16 -5.64 4.75 -13.82
N PHE A 17 -4.76 5.59 -13.29
CA PHE A 17 -4.58 5.67 -11.85
C PHE A 17 -5.87 6.23 -11.24
N THR A 18 -6.43 5.51 -10.28
CA THR A 18 -7.51 6.02 -9.45
C THR A 18 -6.94 7.05 -8.45
N GLY A 19 -7.82 7.78 -7.75
CA GLY A 19 -7.39 8.69 -6.69
C GLY A 19 -6.62 7.93 -5.59
N PRO A 20 -5.68 8.59 -4.90
CA PRO A 20 -4.91 7.94 -3.86
C PRO A 20 -5.80 7.59 -2.66
N THR A 21 -5.55 6.42 -2.08
CA THR A 21 -6.04 6.08 -0.74
C THR A 21 -5.06 6.61 0.29
N ASN A 22 -5.55 7.35 1.28
CA ASN A 22 -4.71 7.92 2.34
C ASN A 22 -4.76 7.04 3.59
N TYR A 23 -3.60 6.71 4.13
CA TYR A 23 -3.47 5.97 5.38
C TYR A 23 -2.87 6.87 6.47
N PRO A 24 -3.66 7.29 7.47
CA PRO A 24 -3.15 8.17 8.53
C PRO A 24 -2.11 7.48 9.40
N THR A 25 -0.99 8.17 9.66
CA THR A 25 0.12 7.66 10.48
C THR A 25 0.07 8.12 11.95
N GLY A 26 -1.01 8.79 12.35
CA GLY A 26 -1.23 9.33 13.70
C GLY A 26 -1.08 10.85 13.80
N VAL A 27 -1.68 11.45 14.83
CA VAL A 27 -1.62 12.90 15.07
C VAL A 27 -0.21 13.29 15.52
N GLY A 28 0.37 14.30 14.87
CA GLY A 28 1.74 14.73 15.15
C GLY A 28 2.82 13.78 14.62
N SER A 29 2.43 12.72 13.90
CA SER A 29 3.39 11.88 13.21
C SER A 29 4.15 12.70 12.16
N ILE A 30 5.47 12.52 12.13
CA ILE A 30 6.33 13.02 11.05
C ILE A 30 6.96 11.77 10.44
N PRO A 31 6.26 11.08 9.51
CA PRO A 31 6.78 9.88 8.89
C PRO A 31 8.01 10.24 8.05
N THR A 32 9.08 9.45 8.22
CA THR A 32 10.38 9.71 7.57
C THR A 32 10.83 8.60 6.63
N SER A 33 10.28 7.40 6.80
CA SER A 33 10.57 6.24 5.97
C SER A 33 9.40 5.27 6.01
N VAL A 34 9.24 4.52 4.91
CA VAL A 34 8.31 3.40 4.78
C VAL A 34 9.03 2.21 4.16
N THR A 35 8.69 1.00 4.60
CA THR A 35 9.16 -0.27 4.02
C THR A 35 8.01 -1.25 3.97
N LEU A 36 8.05 -2.15 2.98
CA LEU A 36 7.07 -3.22 2.84
C LEU A 36 7.69 -4.56 3.23
N ALA A 37 6.99 -5.32 4.07
CA ALA A 37 7.35 -6.69 4.44
C ALA A 37 6.10 -7.39 5.01
N ASP A 38 5.99 -8.70 4.80
CA ASP A 38 5.02 -9.54 5.49
C ASP A 38 5.50 -9.75 6.94
N VAL A 39 4.87 -9.08 7.90
CA VAL A 39 5.27 -9.10 9.32
C VAL A 39 4.36 -9.95 10.20
N ASP A 40 3.18 -10.35 9.71
CA ASP A 40 2.27 -11.24 10.44
C ASP A 40 2.18 -12.68 9.87
N GLY A 41 2.79 -12.92 8.71
CA GLY A 41 2.99 -14.23 8.10
C GLY A 41 1.81 -14.72 7.26
N ASP A 42 0.92 -13.82 6.83
CA ASP A 42 -0.25 -14.18 6.03
C ASP A 42 0.01 -14.24 4.51
N GLY A 43 1.20 -13.80 4.08
CA GLY A 43 1.64 -13.79 2.68
C GLY A 43 1.37 -12.48 1.95
N ASP A 44 0.72 -11.50 2.59
CA ASP A 44 0.48 -10.17 2.07
C ASP A 44 1.54 -9.17 2.55
N LEU A 45 1.86 -8.17 1.72
CA LEU A 45 2.85 -7.16 2.11
C LEU A 45 2.21 -6.13 3.06
N ASP A 46 2.78 -5.99 4.25
CA ASP A 46 2.43 -4.94 5.21
C ASP A 46 3.29 -3.69 5.03
N ALA A 47 2.79 -2.54 5.47
CA ALA A 47 3.56 -1.29 5.49
C ALA A 47 4.05 -0.95 6.90
N ILE A 48 5.36 -0.76 7.02
CA ILE A 48 6.04 -0.36 8.25
C ILE A 48 6.54 1.08 8.08
N VAL A 49 6.11 1.97 8.96
CA VAL A 49 6.36 3.42 8.90
C VAL A 49 7.14 3.89 10.11
N SER A 50 8.24 4.60 9.89
CA SER A 50 9.03 5.23 10.97
C SER A 50 8.56 6.67 11.21
N ASN A 51 7.95 6.93 12.38
CA ASN A 51 7.40 8.24 12.74
C ASN A 51 8.34 9.00 13.68
N LYS A 52 9.12 9.93 13.11
CA LYS A 52 10.05 10.77 13.89
C LYS A 52 9.33 11.71 14.85
N GLY A 53 8.15 12.20 14.47
CA GLY A 53 7.39 13.19 15.26
C GLY A 53 6.91 12.64 16.61
N THR A 54 6.53 11.37 16.63
CA THR A 54 5.99 10.67 17.82
C THR A 54 6.98 9.67 18.43
N ASN A 55 8.16 9.49 17.83
CA ASN A 55 9.18 8.52 18.23
C ASN A 55 8.65 7.08 18.31
N ASP A 56 7.86 6.69 17.31
CA ASP A 56 7.26 5.36 17.21
C ASP A 56 7.38 4.77 15.80
N VAL A 57 7.00 3.50 15.69
CA VAL A 57 6.85 2.76 14.44
C VAL A 57 5.37 2.42 14.26
N GLY A 58 4.80 2.78 13.12
CA GLY A 58 3.49 2.33 12.69
C GLY A 58 3.57 1.07 11.84
N VAL A 59 2.66 0.13 12.03
CA VAL A 59 2.46 -1.03 11.14
C VAL A 59 1.03 -0.99 10.61
N LEU A 60 0.87 -1.08 9.30
CA LEU A 60 -0.40 -1.19 8.61
C LEU A 60 -0.42 -2.53 7.90
N LEU A 61 -1.30 -3.44 8.33
CA LEU A 61 -1.37 -4.78 7.74
C LEU A 61 -1.95 -4.71 6.33
N GLY A 62 -1.39 -5.49 5.40
CA GLY A 62 -1.89 -5.64 4.04
C GLY A 62 -3.19 -6.44 4.01
N ASN A 63 -4.05 -6.17 3.03
CA ASN A 63 -5.25 -6.98 2.77
C ASN A 63 -5.13 -7.86 1.51
N GLY A 64 -3.93 -7.95 0.93
CA GLY A 64 -3.64 -8.71 -0.31
C GLY A 64 -4.14 -8.11 -1.62
N ASP A 65 -4.95 -7.05 -1.55
CA ASP A 65 -5.52 -6.34 -2.71
C ASP A 65 -4.83 -4.98 -2.99
N GLY A 66 -3.71 -4.71 -2.32
CA GLY A 66 -2.99 -3.44 -2.38
C GLY A 66 -3.56 -2.36 -1.44
N THR A 67 -4.53 -2.69 -0.61
CA THR A 67 -4.99 -1.84 0.49
C THR A 67 -4.40 -2.27 1.84
N PHE A 68 -4.48 -1.36 2.83
CA PHE A 68 -3.97 -1.60 4.17
C PHE A 68 -5.03 -1.38 5.25
N ALA A 69 -4.92 -2.08 6.36
CA ALA A 69 -5.69 -1.84 7.57
C ALA A 69 -5.25 -0.55 8.29
N ALA A 70 -6.00 -0.19 9.34
CA ALA A 70 -5.63 0.94 10.19
C ALA A 70 -4.27 0.70 10.88
N GLN A 71 -3.47 1.76 11.01
CA GLN A 71 -2.16 1.68 11.66
C GLN A 71 -2.27 1.22 13.11
N LYS A 72 -1.43 0.26 13.47
CA LYS A 72 -1.08 -0.06 14.85
C LYS A 72 0.29 0.51 15.19
N THR A 73 0.36 1.25 16.30
CA THR A 73 1.59 1.94 16.73
C THR A 73 2.38 1.13 17.75
N TYR A 74 3.69 1.11 17.58
CA TYR A 74 4.68 0.49 18.45
C TYR A 74 5.77 1.53 18.79
N GLY A 75 5.81 2.00 20.03
CA GLY A 75 6.77 3.00 20.48
C GLY A 75 7.11 2.81 21.95
N LEU A 76 8.01 3.64 22.49
CA LEU A 76 8.22 3.66 23.93
C LEU A 76 6.94 4.18 24.61
N LEU A 77 6.46 3.44 25.61
CA LEU A 77 5.49 3.98 26.55
C LEU A 77 6.19 5.15 27.27
N ALA A 78 5.70 6.37 27.05
CA ALA A 78 6.03 7.51 27.91
C ALA A 78 5.29 7.37 29.24
#